data_AF-A0A6I3FNZ7-F1
#
_entry.id   AF-A0A6I3FNZ7-F1
#
_cell.length_a   1.000
_cell.length_b   1.000
_cell.length_c   1.000
_cell.angle_alpha   90.00
_cell.angle_beta   90.00
_cell.angle_gamma   90.00
#
_symmetry.space_group_name_H-M   'P 1'
#
loop_
_entity.id
_entity.type
_entity.pdbx_description
1 polymer ?
#
loop_
_entity_poly.entity_id
_entity_poly.type
_entity_poly.pdbx_seq_one_letter_code
_entity_poly.pdbx_strand_id
1 'polypeptide(L)'
;MSFIEIQCGEVLSSVVFIVEEQMQELAQASQIEAHLLSCLACQAEVAHERAMHNLLQETLRRTCTDRAPEDLHEALHRQLRAEMSGTTEVITQFSMTEISIEIDEFGNIEHREIQIEETHIQHFTDQDPEK
;
A
#
# COMPACT_ATOMS: atom_id res chain seq x y z
N MET A 1 11.86 -40.83 6.95
CA MET A 1 11.00 -39.66 7.20
C MET A 1 9.65 -39.99 6.60
N SER A 2 8.65 -40.23 7.45
CA SER A 2 7.29 -40.56 7.01
C SER A 2 6.62 -39.27 6.56
N PHE A 3 6.36 -39.11 5.26
CA PHE A 3 5.55 -38.02 4.76
C PHE A 3 4.11 -38.29 5.20
N ILE A 4 3.60 -37.47 6.11
CA ILE A 4 2.18 -37.47 6.42
C ILE A 4 1.52 -36.80 5.22
N GLU A 5 0.90 -37.60 4.37
CA GLU A 5 0.19 -37.13 3.18
C GLU A 5 -1.21 -36.67 3.62
N ILE A 6 -1.41 -35.35 3.63
CA ILE A 6 -2.68 -34.72 4.00
C ILE A 6 -3.78 -35.17 3.02
N GLN A 7 -4.91 -35.59 3.57
CA GLN A 7 -6.02 -36.12 2.78
C GLN A 7 -6.91 -34.98 2.24
N CYS A 8 -7.61 -35.21 1.12
CA CYS A 8 -8.54 -34.21 0.57
C CYS A 8 -9.55 -33.72 1.62
N GLY A 9 -10.01 -34.60 2.51
CA GLY A 9 -10.96 -34.23 3.57
C GLY A 9 -10.41 -33.20 4.57
N GLU A 10 -9.10 -33.21 4.83
CA GLU A 10 -8.44 -32.25 5.73
C GLU A 10 -8.18 -30.90 5.05
N VAL A 11 -8.03 -30.91 3.72
CA VAL A 11 -7.96 -29.69 2.90
C VAL A 11 -9.35 -29.05 2.78
N LEU A 12 -10.38 -29.85 2.54
CA LEU A 12 -11.76 -29.35 2.43
C LEU A 12 -12.31 -28.88 3.77
N SER A 13 -11.92 -29.48 4.90
CA SER A 13 -12.32 -28.99 6.23
C SER A 13 -11.70 -27.63 6.58
N SER A 14 -10.60 -27.27 5.93
CA SER A 14 -9.92 -25.98 6.08
C SER A 14 -10.29 -24.95 5.01
N VAL A 15 -11.28 -25.25 4.15
CA VAL A 15 -11.66 -24.39 3.01
C VAL A 15 -12.03 -22.96 3.39
N VAL A 16 -12.64 -22.74 4.55
CA VAL A 16 -13.00 -21.39 5.04
C VAL A 16 -11.75 -20.53 5.20
N PHE A 17 -10.73 -21.03 5.89
CA PHE A 17 -9.45 -20.34 6.07
C PHE A 17 -8.74 -20.08 4.73
N ILE A 18 -8.92 -20.97 3.75
CA ILE A 18 -8.36 -20.80 2.41
C ILE A 18 -9.07 -19.65 1.67
N VAL A 19 -10.39 -19.61 1.72
CA VAL A 19 -11.21 -18.57 1.07
C VAL A 19 -11.00 -17.20 1.72
N GLU A 20 -10.86 -17.14 3.04
CA GLU A 20 -10.64 -15.90 3.82
C GLU A 20 -9.17 -15.43 3.85
N GLU A 21 -8.27 -16.10 3.12
CA GLU A 21 -6.83 -15.77 3.06
C GLU A 21 -6.10 -15.86 4.42
N GLN A 22 -6.59 -16.71 5.32
CA GLN A 22 -6.05 -16.94 6.67
C GLN A 22 -5.31 -18.27 6.80
N MET A 23 -4.77 -18.81 5.70
CA MET A 23 -4.07 -20.11 5.74
C MET A 23 -2.90 -20.13 6.71
N GLN A 24 -2.25 -18.99 6.97
CA GLN A 24 -1.11 -18.88 7.88
C GLN A 24 -1.47 -19.20 9.33
N GLU A 25 -2.75 -19.17 9.70
CA GLU A 25 -3.24 -19.55 11.03
C GLU A 25 -3.27 -21.07 11.22
N LEU A 26 -3.21 -21.83 10.12
CA LEU A 26 -3.20 -23.28 10.16
C LEU A 26 -1.77 -23.81 10.33
N ALA A 27 -1.56 -24.64 11.33
CA ALA A 27 -0.27 -25.29 11.58
C ALA A 27 0.25 -26.12 10.38
N GLN A 28 -0.66 -26.57 9.51
CA GLN A 28 -0.38 -27.42 8.35
C GLN A 28 -0.51 -26.67 7.00
N ALA A 29 -0.44 -25.34 7.00
CA ALA A 29 -0.58 -24.50 5.80
C ALA A 29 0.26 -24.98 4.61
N SER A 30 1.53 -25.28 4.84
CA SER A 30 2.46 -25.74 3.79
C SER A 30 2.08 -27.08 3.17
N GLN A 31 1.46 -27.98 3.95
CA GLN A 31 1.01 -29.28 3.46
C GLN A 31 -0.29 -29.13 2.64
N ILE A 32 -1.19 -28.26 3.09
CA ILE A 32 -2.41 -27.91 2.36
C ILE A 32 -2.05 -27.29 1.00
N GLU A 33 -1.13 -26.32 0.97
CA GLU A 33 -0.66 -25.70 -0.27
C GLU A 33 -0.06 -26.73 -1.24
N ALA A 34 0.80 -27.62 -0.72
CA ALA A 34 1.40 -28.68 -1.52
C ALA A 34 0.33 -29.64 -2.09
N HIS A 35 -0.70 -29.97 -1.32
CA HIS A 35 -1.82 -30.79 -1.79
C HIS A 35 -2.67 -30.06 -2.83
N LEU A 36 -2.95 -28.77 -2.63
CA LEU A 36 -3.69 -27.98 -3.61
C LEU A 36 -2.97 -27.96 -4.95
N LEU A 37 -1.63 -27.84 -4.98
CA LEU A 37 -0.86 -27.87 -6.22
C LEU A 37 -0.92 -29.22 -6.96
N SER A 38 -1.10 -30.34 -6.24
CA SER A 38 -1.11 -31.68 -6.82
C SER A 38 -2.51 -32.25 -7.09
N CYS A 39 -3.55 -31.73 -6.43
CA CYS A 39 -4.91 -32.27 -6.49
C CYS A 39 -5.90 -31.30 -7.17
N LEU A 40 -6.24 -31.61 -8.42
CA LEU A 40 -7.18 -30.80 -9.23
C LEU A 40 -8.60 -30.76 -8.65
N ALA A 41 -9.06 -31.82 -7.97
CA ALA A 41 -10.38 -31.86 -7.36
C ALA A 41 -10.48 -30.82 -6.23
N CYS A 42 -9.50 -30.78 -5.33
CA CYS A 42 -9.46 -29.79 -4.25
C CYS A 42 -9.34 -28.36 -4.79
N GLN A 43 -8.57 -28.14 -5.87
CA GLN A 43 -8.55 -26.82 -6.52
C GLN A 43 -9.92 -26.40 -7.06
N ALA A 44 -10.64 -27.33 -7.71
CA ALA A 44 -11.96 -27.06 -8.26
C ALA A 44 -12.97 -26.71 -7.16
N GLU A 45 -12.96 -27.45 -6.05
CA GLU A 45 -13.81 -27.17 -4.89
C GLU A 45 -13.49 -25.81 -4.25
N VAL A 46 -12.22 -25.49 -4.03
CA VAL A 46 -11.82 -24.17 -3.49
C VAL A 46 -12.24 -23.04 -4.44
N ALA A 47 -12.08 -23.22 -5.75
CA ALA A 47 -12.52 -22.24 -6.74
C ALA A 47 -14.05 -22.06 -6.73
N HIS A 48 -14.80 -23.15 -6.57
CA HIS A 48 -16.25 -23.12 -6.43
C HIS A 48 -16.67 -22.35 -5.18
N GLU A 49 -16.08 -22.65 -4.03
CA GLU A 49 -16.36 -21.98 -2.76
C GLU A 49 -16.02 -20.49 -2.81
N ARG A 50 -14.89 -20.11 -3.44
CA ARG A 50 -14.56 -18.68 -3.69
C ARG A 50 -15.62 -17.99 -4.54
N ALA A 51 -16.11 -18.65 -5.59
CA ALA A 51 -17.15 -18.10 -6.45
C ALA A 51 -18.48 -17.93 -5.67
N MET A 52 -18.86 -18.91 -4.86
CA MET A 52 -20.05 -18.86 -4.03
C MET A 52 -19.96 -17.77 -2.95
N HIS A 53 -18.79 -17.65 -2.30
CA HIS A 53 -18.52 -16.60 -1.31
C HIS A 53 -18.65 -15.21 -1.93
N ASN A 54 -18.03 -14.98 -3.10
CA ASN A 54 -18.14 -13.69 -3.81
C ASN A 54 -19.58 -13.36 -4.21
N LEU A 55 -20.34 -14.36 -4.67
CA LEU A 55 -21.75 -14.19 -5.01
C LEU A 55 -22.58 -13.77 -3.79
N LEU A 56 -22.36 -14.42 -2.64
CA LEU A 56 -23.03 -14.09 -1.38
C LEU A 56 -22.65 -12.68 -0.91
N GLN A 57 -21.36 -12.35 -0.94
CA GLN A 57 -20.87 -11.03 -0.56
C GLN A 57 -21.50 -9.93 -1.43
N GLU A 58 -21.52 -10.11 -2.75
CA GLU A 58 -22.11 -9.14 -3.67
C GLU A 58 -23.62 -9.02 -3.47
N THR A 59 -24.31 -10.14 -3.24
CA THR A 59 -25.75 -10.13 -2.93
C THR A 59 -26.01 -9.34 -1.65
N LEU A 60 -25.26 -9.61 -0.58
CA LEU A 60 -25.34 -8.88 0.68
C LEU A 60 -25.05 -7.40 0.50
N ARG A 61 -24.05 -7.05 -0.32
CA ARG A 61 -23.68 -5.65 -0.61
C ARG A 61 -24.80 -4.89 -1.34
N ARG A 62 -25.55 -5.58 -2.20
CA ARG A 62 -26.71 -5.01 -2.90
C ARG A 62 -27.93 -4.89 -2.00
N THR A 63 -28.16 -5.87 -1.13
CA THR A 63 -29.34 -5.88 -0.24
C THR A 63 -29.14 -5.01 1.01
N CYS A 64 -27.93 -4.96 1.54
CA CYS A 64 -27.58 -4.18 2.71
C CYS A 64 -27.28 -2.74 2.26
N THR A 65 -28.30 -1.90 2.33
CA THR A 65 -28.21 -0.45 2.09
C THR A 65 -27.98 0.32 3.38
N ASP A 66 -27.26 -0.28 4.34
CA ASP A 66 -26.88 0.42 5.56
C ASP A 66 -25.94 1.57 5.20
N ARG A 67 -26.35 2.78 5.59
CA ARG A 67 -25.51 3.96 5.42
C ARG A 67 -24.34 3.86 6.39
N ALA A 68 -23.15 4.21 5.92
CA ALA A 68 -22.01 4.34 6.82
C ALA A 68 -22.36 5.33 7.96
N PRO A 69 -21.84 5.12 9.19
CA PRO A 69 -22.13 5.98 10.32
C PRO A 69 -21.78 7.44 10.02
N GLU A 70 -22.56 8.38 10.55
CA GLU A 70 -22.36 9.82 10.30
C GLU A 70 -21.00 10.31 10.78
N ASP A 71 -20.50 9.75 11.90
CA ASP A 71 -19.17 10.06 12.43
C ASP A 71 -18.05 9.81 11.41
N LEU A 72 -18.16 8.75 10.60
CA LEU A 72 -17.18 8.45 9.55
C LEU A 72 -17.25 9.47 8.41
N HIS A 73 -18.46 9.89 8.04
CA HIS A 73 -18.65 10.93 7.03
C HIS A 73 -18.05 12.26 7.48
N GLU A 74 -18.24 12.62 8.75
CA GLU A 74 -17.67 13.84 9.30
C GLU A 74 -16.14 13.76 9.38
N ALA A 75 -15.59 12.63 9.82
CA ALA A 75 -14.14 12.40 9.85
C ALA A 75 -13.51 12.50 8.45
N LEU A 76 -14.12 11.86 7.44
CA LEU A 76 -13.69 11.94 6.04
C LEU A 76 -13.78 13.38 5.51
N HIS A 77 -14.87 14.09 5.80
CA HIS A 77 -15.01 15.50 5.42
C HIS A 77 -13.93 16.38 6.04
N ARG A 78 -13.57 16.16 7.31
CA ARG A 78 -12.49 16.89 7.97
C ARG A 78 -11.13 16.55 7.35
N GLN A 79 -10.87 15.27 7.09
CA GLN A 79 -9.61 14.84 6.48
C GLN A 79 -9.45 15.40 5.06
N LEU A 80 -10.48 15.28 4.21
CA LEU A 80 -10.46 15.87 2.87
C LEU A 80 -10.30 17.39 2.90
N ARG A 81 -10.93 18.08 3.85
CA ARG A 81 -10.72 19.53 4.02
C ARG A 81 -9.31 19.87 4.51
N ALA A 82 -8.70 19.04 5.36
CA ALA A 82 -7.32 19.23 5.81
C ALA A 82 -6.35 19.07 4.63
N GLU A 83 -6.54 18.05 3.79
CA GLU A 83 -5.77 17.83 2.57
C GLU A 83 -6.00 18.98 1.56
N MET A 84 -7.24 19.41 1.34
CA MET A 84 -7.58 20.49 0.39
C MET A 84 -7.23 21.90 0.90
N SER A 85 -7.11 22.10 2.22
CA SER A 85 -6.62 23.34 2.82
C SER A 85 -5.09 23.44 2.79
N GLY A 86 -4.39 22.34 2.48
CA GLY A 86 -3.01 22.36 2.07
C GLY A 86 -2.94 22.54 0.57
N THR A 87 -2.67 23.75 0.11
CA THR A 87 -2.05 23.93 -1.21
C THR A 87 -0.87 22.96 -1.30
N THR A 88 -0.80 22.14 -2.34
CA THR A 88 0.34 21.26 -2.60
C THR A 88 1.55 22.14 -2.95
N GLU A 89 2.20 22.68 -1.92
CA GLU A 89 3.38 23.51 -2.05
C GLU A 89 4.59 22.60 -2.21
N VAL A 90 5.13 22.56 -3.43
CA VAL A 90 6.43 21.93 -3.69
C VAL A 90 7.48 23.00 -3.42
N ILE A 91 8.16 22.88 -2.28
CA ILE A 91 9.26 23.76 -1.88
C ILE A 91 10.57 23.09 -2.31
N THR A 92 11.21 23.62 -3.36
CA THR A 92 12.53 23.17 -3.80
C THR A 92 13.58 24.10 -3.20
N GLN A 93 14.42 23.56 -2.30
CA GLN A 93 15.54 24.30 -1.70
C GLN A 93 16.84 23.92 -2.41
N PHE A 94 17.58 24.93 -2.86
CA PHE A 94 18.92 24.78 -3.41
C PHE A 94 19.93 25.47 -2.50
N SER A 95 20.83 24.70 -1.90
CA SER A 95 21.95 25.21 -1.11
C SER A 95 23.27 24.83 -1.78
N MET A 96 24.11 25.82 -2.08
CA MET A 96 25.44 25.59 -2.65
C MET A 96 26.48 26.39 -1.86
N THR A 97 27.51 25.71 -1.38
CA THR A 97 28.68 26.34 -0.76
C THR A 97 29.86 26.24 -1.71
N GLU A 98 30.35 27.39 -2.17
CA GLU A 98 31.56 27.48 -2.96
C GLU A 98 32.73 27.87 -2.04
N ILE A 99 33.77 27.03 -2.03
CA ILE A 99 34.99 27.23 -1.25
C ILE A 99 36.14 27.44 -2.24
N SER A 100 36.68 28.66 -2.30
CA SER A 100 37.89 28.95 -3.06
C SER A 100 39.10 29.10 -2.13
N ILE A 101 40.17 28.39 -2.47
CA ILE A 101 41.45 28.42 -1.75
C ILE A 101 42.52 28.82 -2.76
N GLU A 102 43.09 30.01 -2.57
CA GLU A 102 44.17 30.53 -3.40
C GLU A 102 45.46 30.58 -2.56
N ILE A 103 46.59 30.22 -3.17
CA ILE A 103 47.91 30.25 -2.52
C ILE A 103 48.78 31.24 -3.30
N ASP A 104 49.26 32.27 -2.62
CA ASP A 104 50.14 33.27 -3.24
C ASP A 104 51.56 32.72 -3.49
N GLU A 105 52.38 33.44 -4.27
CA GLU A 105 53.76 33.04 -4.60
C GLU A 105 54.70 32.93 -3.37
N PHE A 106 54.25 33.39 -2.19
CA PHE A 106 54.97 33.33 -0.92
C PHE A 106 54.44 32.24 0.02
N GLY A 107 53.42 31.48 -0.40
CA GLY A 107 52.86 30.34 0.35
C GLY A 107 51.79 30.71 1.38
N ASN A 108 51.26 31.94 1.36
CA ASN A 108 50.13 32.31 2.21
C ASN A 108 48.82 31.85 1.57
N ILE A 109 47.92 31.32 2.41
CA ILE A 109 46.63 30.79 1.98
C ILE A 109 45.56 31.86 2.17
N GLU A 110 44.94 32.30 1.07
CA GLU A 110 43.72 33.11 1.11
C GLU A 110 42.51 32.19 0.91
N HIS A 111 41.64 32.15 1.94
CA HIS A 111 40.43 31.33 1.95
C HIS A 111 39.21 32.23 1.83
N ARG A 112 38.38 31.97 0.82
CA ARG A 112 37.10 32.66 0.64
C ARG A 112 35.99 31.65 0.50
N GLU A 113 35.01 31.76 1.39
CA GLU A 113 33.81 30.95 1.37
C GLU A 113 32.61 31.81 0.98
N ILE A 114 31.82 31.33 0.03
CA ILE A 114 30.59 31.98 -0.41
C ILE A 114 29.46 30.96 -0.29
N GLN A 115 28.47 31.27 0.54
CA GLN A 115 27.27 30.46 0.74
C GLN A 115 26.13 31.07 -0.05
N ILE A 116 25.49 30.25 -0.90
CA ILE A 116 24.35 30.64 -1.72
C ILE A 116 23.18 29.74 -1.34
N GLU A 117 22.12 30.36 -0.81
CA GLU A 117 20.87 29.71 -0.45
C GLU A 117 19.74 30.28 -1.30
N GLU A 118 19.03 29.43 -2.03
CA GLU A 118 17.87 29.80 -2.84
C GLU A 118 16.69 28.88 -2.52
N THR A 119 15.53 29.47 -2.24
CA THR A 119 14.29 28.73 -1.99
C THR A 119 13.28 29.06 -3.07
N HIS A 120 12.86 28.06 -3.83
CA HIS A 120 11.85 28.21 -4.87
C HIS A 120 10.55 27.51 -4.46
N ILE A 121 9.46 28.27 -4.39
CA ILE A 121 8.13 27.79 -4.00
C ILE A 121 7.26 27.77 -5.26
N GLN A 122 6.79 26.59 -5.65
CA GLN A 122 5.84 26.43 -6.75
C GLN A 122 4.45 26.11 -6.19
N HIS A 123 3.48 26.96 -6.54
CA HIS A 123 2.08 26.75 -6.21
C HIS A 123 1.38 26.12 -7.42
N PHE A 124 0.97 24.85 -7.30
CA PHE A 124 0.08 24.24 -8.27
C PHE A 124 -1.36 24.59 -7.89
N THR A 125 -2.03 25.36 -8.75
CA THR A 125 -3.48 25.51 -8.66
C THR A 125 -4.07 24.52 -9.65
N ASP A 126 -4.75 23.50 -9.15
CA ASP A 126 -5.61 22.63 -9.97
C ASP A 126 -6.83 23.44 -10.42
N GLN A 127 -6.62 24.41 -11.31
CA GLN A 127 -7.68 24.96 -12.14
C GLN A 127 -7.61 24.25 -13.48
N ASP A 128 -8.28 23.11 -13.58
CA ASP A 128 -8.79 22.64 -14.86
C ASP A 128 -9.73 23.74 -15.41
N PRO A 129 -9.40 24.41 -16.51
CA PRO A 129 -10.40 25.18 -17.23
C PRO A 129 -11.12 24.18 -18.14
N GLU A 130 -12.29 23.70 -17.70
CA GLU A 130 -13.30 23.20 -18.63
C GLU A 130 -13.52 24.25 -19.73
N LYS A 131 -13.12 23.92 -20.97
CA LYS A 131 -13.85 24.30 -22.19
C LYS A 131 -13.43 23.51 -23.42
#